data_AF-A0A1C7MDW0-F1
#
_entry.id   AF-A0A1C7MDW0-F1
#
_cell.length_a   1.000
_cell.length_b   1.000
_cell.length_c   1.000
_cell.angle_alpha   90.00
_cell.angle_beta   90.00
_cell.angle_gamma   90.00
#
_symmetry.space_group_name_H-M   'P 1'
#
loop_
_entity.id
_entity.type
_entity.pdbx_description
1 polymer ?
#
loop_
_entity_poly.entity_id
_entity_poly.type
_entity_poly.pdbx_seq_one_letter_code
_entity_poly.pdbx_strand_id
1 'polypeptide(L)'
;MDENYRPYIIDFESAEQHDCQKSMDIVFNTEEPKWEEFNCDELYEACIEAQAWRPRTVDYLRREIPLKVAVSAKELVKHAPKGYSYEAAWAAALRVVKELQEWFDERAFFDGRSPTDPLPYYGRD
;
A
#
# COMPACT_ATOMS: atom_id res chain seq x y z
N MET A 1 19.68 -18.90 0.48
CA MET A 1 19.02 -19.31 1.74
C MET A 1 20.04 -19.93 2.66
N ASP A 2 19.92 -19.72 3.98
CA ASP A 2 20.84 -20.32 4.95
C ASP A 2 20.53 -21.81 5.16
N GLU A 3 21.31 -22.47 6.02
CA GLU A 3 21.12 -23.89 6.38
C GLU A 3 19.75 -24.17 7.04
N ASN A 4 19.04 -23.12 7.47
CA ASN A 4 17.72 -23.15 8.07
C ASN A 4 16.61 -22.66 7.12
N TYR A 5 16.86 -22.60 5.81
CA TYR A 5 15.90 -22.14 4.79
C TYR A 5 15.43 -20.69 4.96
N ARG A 6 16.22 -19.84 5.63
CA ARG A 6 15.91 -18.41 5.72
C ARG A 6 16.42 -17.69 4.47
N PRO A 7 15.62 -16.80 3.86
CA PRO A 7 16.09 -15.96 2.78
C PRO A 7 17.13 -14.97 3.31
N TYR A 8 18.13 -14.69 2.50
CA TYR A 8 19.04 -13.57 2.70
C TYR A 8 19.17 -12.83 1.37
N ILE A 9 19.32 -11.52 1.45
CA ILE A 9 19.59 -10.68 0.30
C ILE A 9 21.05 -10.94 -0.10
N ILE A 10 21.30 -11.11 -1.39
CA ILE A 10 22.64 -11.24 -1.98
C ILE A 10 22.89 -10.04 -2.90
N ASP A 11 24.06 -10.00 -3.52
CA ASP A 11 24.37 -9.05 -4.61
C ASP A 11 24.53 -7.58 -4.18
N PHE A 12 25.25 -7.37 -3.07
CA PHE A 12 25.61 -6.03 -2.58
C PHE A 12 26.84 -5.43 -3.29
N GLU A 13 27.34 -6.01 -4.39
CA GLU A 13 28.57 -5.55 -5.05
C GLU A 13 28.43 -4.16 -5.68
N SER A 14 27.21 -3.79 -6.07
CA SER A 14 26.86 -2.48 -6.62
C SER A 14 26.20 -1.56 -5.57
N ALA A 15 26.13 -1.98 -4.30
CA ALA A 15 25.53 -1.17 -3.25
C ALA A 15 26.50 -0.06 -2.81
N GLU A 16 25.98 1.15 -2.68
CA GLU A 16 26.74 2.31 -2.21
C GLU A 16 26.39 2.64 -0.76
N GLN A 17 27.32 3.29 -0.05
CA GLN A 17 27.05 3.77 1.29
C GLN A 17 26.04 4.93 1.23
N HIS A 18 24.85 4.71 1.77
CA HIS A 18 23.80 5.72 1.85
C HIS A 18 23.80 6.40 3.23
N ASP A 19 23.89 7.74 3.25
CA ASP A 19 23.70 8.54 4.47
C ASP A 19 22.22 8.82 4.70
N CYS A 20 21.55 7.89 5.38
CA CYS A 20 20.11 7.89 5.56
C CYS A 20 19.63 9.09 6.39
N GLN A 21 18.85 9.97 5.76
CA GLN A 21 18.25 11.14 6.41
C GLN A 21 16.81 10.89 6.91
N LYS A 22 16.40 9.61 7.07
CA LYS A 22 15.03 9.27 7.46
C LYS A 22 14.64 10.05 8.72
N SER A 23 13.50 10.72 8.66
CA SER A 23 13.04 11.58 9.75
C SER A 23 12.09 10.87 10.72
N MET A 24 11.65 9.64 10.38
CA MET A 24 10.74 8.85 11.19
C MET A 24 11.00 7.35 11.06
N ASP A 25 10.31 6.56 11.88
CA ASP A 25 10.39 5.10 11.85
C ASP A 25 9.38 4.50 10.87
N ILE A 26 9.75 3.36 10.28
CA ILE A 26 8.85 2.57 9.43
C ILE A 26 7.97 1.74 10.36
N VAL A 27 6.74 2.18 10.55
CA VAL A 27 5.71 1.43 11.29
C VAL A 27 4.75 0.80 10.29
N PHE A 28 4.70 -0.53 10.24
CA PHE A 28 3.80 -1.22 9.33
C PHE A 28 2.34 -0.90 9.64
N ASN A 29 1.50 -0.92 8.61
CA ASN A 29 0.06 -0.72 8.71
C ASN A 29 -0.38 0.67 9.25
N THR A 30 0.52 1.65 9.37
CA THR A 30 0.14 3.05 9.61
C THR A 30 -0.22 3.76 8.30
N GLU A 31 -0.75 4.99 8.38
CA GLU A 31 -0.91 5.83 7.18
C GLU A 31 0.46 6.12 6.56
N GLU A 32 0.55 6.06 5.23
CA GLU A 32 1.74 6.40 4.46
C GLU A 32 2.18 7.84 4.78
N PRO A 33 3.45 8.08 5.15
CA PRO A 33 3.98 9.43 5.30
C PRO A 33 4.01 10.13 3.94
N LYS A 34 4.06 11.47 3.90
CA LYS A 34 4.50 12.10 2.65
C LYS A 34 5.97 11.81 2.43
N TRP A 35 6.39 11.79 1.17
CA TRP A 35 7.80 11.65 0.83
C TRP A 35 8.68 12.67 1.59
N GLU A 36 8.26 13.94 1.67
CA GLU A 36 8.98 14.99 2.40
C GLU A 36 9.02 14.76 3.92
N GLU A 37 7.99 14.09 4.47
CA GLU A 37 7.91 13.77 5.90
C GLU A 37 8.85 12.59 6.25
N PHE A 38 9.04 11.66 5.32
CA PHE A 38 9.90 10.49 5.52
C PHE A 38 11.38 10.80 5.30
N ASN A 39 11.70 11.64 4.31
CA ASN A 39 13.05 12.20 4.06
C ASN A 39 14.13 11.16 3.71
N CYS A 40 13.78 10.13 2.96
CA CYS A 40 14.72 9.16 2.38
C CYS A 40 14.07 8.45 1.17
N ASP A 41 14.54 8.75 -0.04
CA ASP A 41 13.93 8.31 -1.30
C ASP A 41 13.95 6.79 -1.44
N GLU A 42 15.14 6.18 -1.30
CA GLU A 42 15.35 4.74 -1.46
C GLU A 42 14.46 3.91 -0.53
N LEU A 43 14.43 4.28 0.76
CA LEU A 43 13.62 3.57 1.73
C LEU A 43 12.13 3.88 1.57
N TYR A 44 11.75 5.08 1.10
CA TYR A 44 10.37 5.40 0.82
C TYR A 44 9.83 4.51 -0.30
N GLU A 45 10.53 4.46 -1.43
CA GLU A 45 10.17 3.64 -2.58
C GLU A 45 10.10 2.15 -2.20
N ALA A 46 11.12 1.64 -1.50
CA ALA A 46 11.12 0.26 -1.01
C ALA A 46 9.92 -0.04 -0.10
N CYS A 47 9.50 0.91 0.74
CA CYS A 47 8.32 0.75 1.59
C CYS A 47 7.01 0.82 0.81
N ILE A 48 6.93 1.60 -0.29
CA ILE A 48 5.78 1.61 -1.20
C ILE A 48 5.65 0.25 -1.90
N GLU A 49 6.75 -0.28 -2.44
CA GLU A 49 6.77 -1.58 -3.11
C GLU A 49 6.43 -2.72 -2.15
N ALA A 50 6.96 -2.68 -0.93
CA ALA A 50 6.66 -3.64 0.12
C ALA A 50 5.27 -3.45 0.75
N GLN A 51 4.51 -2.43 0.32
CA GLN A 51 3.23 -2.03 0.90
C GLN A 51 3.30 -1.87 2.43
N ALA A 52 4.39 -1.32 2.97
CA ALA A 52 4.61 -1.20 4.40
C ALA A 52 3.51 -0.38 5.08
N TRP A 53 2.97 0.63 4.39
CA TRP A 53 1.94 1.53 4.90
C TRP A 53 0.59 1.36 4.19
N ARG A 54 -0.47 1.88 4.82
CA ARG A 54 -1.79 2.07 4.21
C ARG A 54 -1.76 3.31 3.32
N PRO A 55 -2.37 3.27 2.13
CA PRO A 55 -2.36 4.39 1.21
C PRO A 55 -2.94 5.64 1.87
N ARG A 56 -2.29 6.78 1.69
CA ARG A 56 -2.82 8.07 2.19
C ARG A 56 -3.94 8.60 1.31
N THR A 57 -3.87 8.32 0.02
CA THR A 57 -4.80 8.81 -1.01
C THR A 57 -5.23 7.68 -1.94
N VAL A 58 -6.31 7.92 -2.68
CA VAL A 58 -6.74 7.08 -3.80
C VAL A 58 -6.87 7.93 -5.06
N ASP A 59 -6.63 7.32 -6.20
CA ASP A 59 -6.87 7.95 -7.49
C ASP A 59 -8.35 7.92 -7.86
N TYR A 60 -8.96 9.09 -7.98
CA TYR A 60 -10.33 9.25 -8.44
C TYR A 60 -10.42 10.33 -9.51
N LEU A 61 -10.80 9.93 -10.74
CA LEU A 61 -10.92 10.82 -11.89
C LEU A 61 -9.66 11.69 -12.12
N ARG A 62 -8.47 11.06 -12.04
CA ARG A 62 -7.14 11.69 -12.18
C ARG A 62 -6.81 12.71 -11.08
N ARG A 63 -7.34 12.49 -9.88
CA ARG A 63 -7.04 13.30 -8.70
C ARG A 63 -6.76 12.38 -7.54
N GLU A 64 -5.73 12.73 -6.77
CA GLU A 64 -5.48 12.15 -5.47
C GLU A 64 -6.51 12.68 -4.47
N ILE A 65 -7.33 11.78 -3.95
CA ILE A 65 -8.33 12.08 -2.92
C ILE A 65 -7.87 11.42 -1.62
N PRO A 66 -7.88 12.13 -0.47
CA PRO A 66 -7.53 11.53 0.81
C PRO A 66 -8.37 10.27 1.09
N LEU A 67 -7.72 9.19 1.52
CA LEU A 67 -8.35 7.89 1.77
C LEU A 67 -9.56 8.01 2.71
N LYS A 68 -9.46 8.88 3.73
CA LYS A 68 -10.54 9.18 4.69
C LYS A 68 -11.85 9.67 4.06
N VAL A 69 -11.80 10.18 2.82
CA VAL A 69 -12.98 10.62 2.04
C VAL A 69 -13.51 9.49 1.16
N ALA A 70 -12.64 8.56 0.74
CA ALA A 70 -12.97 7.44 -0.14
C ALA A 70 -13.67 6.26 0.57
N VAL A 71 -14.21 6.49 1.77
CA VAL A 71 -14.92 5.47 2.58
C VAL A 71 -16.23 5.01 1.94
N SER A 72 -16.80 5.78 1.01
CA SER A 72 -17.97 5.38 0.25
C SER A 72 -18.05 6.11 -1.09
N ALA A 73 -18.71 5.49 -2.07
CA ALA A 73 -18.90 6.10 -3.39
C ALA A 73 -19.70 7.41 -3.30
N LYS A 74 -20.61 7.49 -2.32
CA LYS A 74 -21.43 8.68 -2.04
C LYS A 74 -20.62 9.87 -1.57
N GLU A 75 -19.60 9.67 -0.74
CA GLU A 75 -18.71 10.76 -0.34
C GLU A 75 -17.76 11.11 -1.49
N LEU A 76 -17.20 10.09 -2.15
CA LEU A 76 -16.22 10.30 -3.22
C LEU A 76 -16.79 11.08 -4.41
N VAL A 77 -18.06 10.86 -4.79
CA VAL A 77 -18.71 11.58 -5.90
C VAL A 77 -18.78 13.09 -5.70
N LYS A 78 -18.78 13.57 -4.45
CA LYS A 78 -18.79 15.00 -4.12
C LYS A 78 -17.48 15.70 -4.50
N HIS A 79 -16.42 14.92 -4.71
CA HIS A 79 -15.09 15.40 -5.10
C HIS A 79 -14.84 15.32 -6.62
N ALA A 80 -15.87 14.96 -7.40
CA ALA A 80 -15.76 14.87 -8.85
C ALA A 80 -15.35 16.24 -9.46
N PRO A 81 -14.40 16.26 -10.41
CA PRO A 81 -14.07 17.48 -11.14
C PRO A 81 -15.27 18.05 -11.90
N LYS A 82 -15.29 19.36 -12.10
CA LYS A 82 -16.27 19.99 -12.99
C LYS A 82 -16.16 19.39 -14.39
N GLY A 83 -17.30 19.09 -15.01
CA GLY A 83 -17.38 18.54 -16.38
C GLY A 83 -17.69 17.05 -16.45
N TYR A 84 -17.67 16.32 -15.33
CA TYR A 84 -18.18 14.95 -15.28
C TYR A 84 -19.68 14.94 -14.99
N SER A 85 -20.44 14.06 -15.66
CA SER A 85 -21.82 13.78 -15.26
C SER A 85 -21.84 13.06 -13.91
N TYR A 86 -22.96 13.15 -13.20
CA TYR A 86 -23.13 12.45 -11.93
C TYR A 86 -22.96 10.93 -12.10
N GLU A 87 -23.52 10.36 -13.17
CA GLU A 87 -23.46 8.93 -13.46
C GLU A 87 -22.03 8.45 -13.72
N ALA A 88 -21.25 9.21 -14.51
CA ALA A 88 -19.86 8.89 -14.77
C ALA A 88 -19.01 8.99 -13.49
N ALA A 89 -19.23 10.04 -12.70
CA ALA A 89 -18.58 10.24 -11.43
C ALA A 89 -18.91 9.11 -10.43
N TRP A 90 -20.18 8.69 -10.38
CA TRP A 90 -20.67 7.63 -9.50
C TRP A 90 -20.10 6.27 -9.89
N ALA A 91 -20.08 5.93 -11.19
CA ALA A 91 -19.51 4.68 -11.68
C ALA A 91 -18.00 4.57 -11.38
N ALA A 92 -17.26 5.67 -11.55
CA ALA A 92 -15.86 5.72 -11.16
C ALA A 92 -15.69 5.58 -9.64
N ALA A 93 -16.57 6.20 -8.84
CA ALA A 93 -16.49 6.15 -7.38
C ALA A 93 -16.74 4.73 -6.86
N LEU A 94 -17.71 4.00 -7.42
CA LEU A 94 -17.95 2.59 -7.10
C LEU A 94 -16.73 1.71 -7.40
N ARG A 95 -16.03 1.98 -8.51
CA ARG A 95 -14.83 1.25 -8.88
C ARG A 95 -13.72 1.45 -7.85
N VAL A 96 -13.42 2.71 -7.50
CA VAL A 96 -12.40 3.03 -6.50
C VAL A 96 -12.70 2.38 -5.16
N VAL A 97 -13.95 2.42 -4.70
CA VAL A 97 -14.33 1.77 -3.44
C VAL A 97 -14.16 0.25 -3.49
N LYS A 98 -14.51 -0.38 -4.62
CA LYS A 98 -14.32 -1.81 -4.82
C LYS A 98 -12.85 -2.20 -4.82
N GLU A 99 -12.02 -1.50 -5.59
CA GLU A 99 -10.57 -1.73 -5.67
C GLU A 99 -9.90 -1.53 -4.30
N LEU A 100 -10.32 -0.50 -3.55
CA LEU A 100 -9.81 -0.26 -2.21
C LEU A 100 -10.21 -1.38 -1.23
N GLN A 101 -11.45 -1.87 -1.32
CA GLN A 101 -11.89 -3.01 -0.50
C GLN A 101 -11.09 -4.27 -0.83
N GLU A 102 -10.91 -4.58 -2.13
CA GLU A 102 -10.13 -5.73 -2.59
C GLU A 102 -8.68 -5.65 -2.09
N TRP A 103 -8.06 -4.48 -2.18
CA TRP A 103 -6.72 -4.26 -1.64
C TRP A 103 -6.63 -4.48 -0.13
N PHE A 104 -7.60 -4.00 0.65
CA PHE A 104 -7.63 -4.24 2.10
C PHE A 104 -7.83 -5.72 2.45
N ASP A 105 -8.67 -6.43 1.68
CA ASP A 105 -8.94 -7.85 1.89
C ASP A 105 -7.71 -8.71 1.56
N GLU A 106 -7.03 -8.42 0.45
CA GLU A 106 -5.77 -9.08 0.07
C GLU A 106 -4.70 -8.85 1.13
N ARG A 107 -4.51 -7.59 1.57
CA ARG A 107 -3.55 -7.27 2.62
C ARG A 107 -3.87 -7.99 3.92
N ALA A 108 -5.12 -8.02 4.35
CA ALA A 108 -5.52 -8.74 5.55
C ALA A 108 -5.23 -10.25 5.45
N PHE A 109 -5.35 -10.84 4.26
CA PHE A 109 -4.99 -12.23 4.01
C PHE A 109 -3.47 -12.49 4.14
N PHE A 110 -2.64 -11.59 3.61
CA PHE A 110 -1.17 -11.72 3.70
C PHE A 110 -0.64 -11.40 5.11
N ASP A 111 -1.13 -10.34 5.75
CA ASP A 111 -0.78 -9.96 7.12
C ASP A 111 -1.26 -10.99 8.15
N GLY A 112 -2.40 -11.65 7.88
CA GLY A 112 -2.95 -12.73 8.69
C GLY A 112 -2.18 -14.05 8.61
N ARG A 113 -1.20 -14.18 7.71
CA ARG A 113 -0.19 -15.25 7.74
C ARG A 113 1.04 -14.73 8.49
N SER A 114 1.02 -14.84 9.81
CA SER A 114 2.19 -14.51 10.63
C SER A 114 3.35 -15.46 10.27
N PRO A 115 4.63 -15.04 10.31
CA PRO A 115 5.80 -15.89 10.06
C PRO A 115 5.93 -17.14 10.96
N THR A 116 5.08 -17.27 11.98
CA THR A 116 4.97 -18.45 12.84
C THR A 116 3.93 -19.47 12.38
N ASP A 117 3.11 -19.12 11.38
CA ASP A 117 2.07 -20.01 10.90
C ASP A 117 2.69 -21.04 9.95
N PRO A 118 2.60 -22.35 10.27
CA PRO A 118 3.07 -23.37 9.35
C PRO A 118 2.32 -23.23 8.02
N LEU A 119 3.06 -23.36 6.90
CA LEU A 119 2.48 -23.43 5.56
C LEU A 119 1.25 -24.33 5.59
N PRO A 120 0.13 -23.95 4.97
CA PRO A 120 -1.02 -24.84 4.89
C PRO A 120 -0.57 -26.14 4.23
N TYR A 121 -0.51 -27.21 5.03
CA TYR A 121 -0.30 -28.55 4.55
C TYR A 121 -1.51 -28.91 3.71
N TYR A 122 -1.38 -28.80 2.39
CA TYR A 122 -2.32 -29.40 1.46
C TYR A 122 -2.06 -30.91 1.43
N GLY A 123 -2.45 -31.57 2.52
CA GLY A 123 -2.64 -33.01 2.55
C GLY A 123 -3.71 -33.36 1.52
N ARG A 124 -3.32 -34.11 0.50
CA ARG A 124 -4.28 -34.86 -0.31
C ARG A 124 -4.65 -36.10 0.51
N ASP A 125 -5.90 -36.16 0.92
CA ASP A 125 -6.59 -37.43 1.18
C ASP A 125 -7.45 -37.76 -0.04
#